data_AF-A0A1I0SVR5-F1
#
_entry.id   AF-A0A1I0SVR5-F1
#
_cell.length_a   1.000
_cell.length_b   1.000
_cell.length_c   1.000
_cell.angle_alpha   90.00
_cell.angle_beta   90.00
_cell.angle_gamma   90.00
#
_symmetry.space_group_name_H-M   'P 1'
#
loop_
_entity.id
_entity.type
_entity.pdbx_description
1 polymer ?
#
loop_
_entity_poly.entity_id
_entity_poly.type
_entity_poly.pdbx_seq_one_letter_code
_entity_poly.pdbx_strand_id
1 'polypeptide(L)'
;MLVEYMSQKWLLFRRLSEGKPTTLIRNGIIDDKALKKSRMTLNQLQSLLRQNETFSLREVAFCYLEANRTISVLKKAKYQKTTREDFQLPSHPVHVPITIIRDGELLIDELRELGKDVQWLNEQLRAHGVSSYQDVFIAEWLEGDGLFVQTYS
;
A
#
# COMPACT_ATOMS: atom_id res chain seq x y z
N MET A 1 -19.93 -3.37 37.08
CA MET A 1 -21.41 -3.21 37.06
C MET A 1 -21.88 -2.07 36.13
N LEU A 2 -22.09 -0.82 36.57
CA LEU A 2 -22.66 0.24 35.70
C LEU A 2 -21.73 0.68 34.54
N VAL A 3 -20.43 0.86 34.82
CA VAL A 3 -19.43 1.23 33.80
C VAL A 3 -19.26 0.12 32.76
N GLU A 4 -19.30 -1.13 33.19
CA GLU A 4 -19.28 -2.32 32.34
C GLU A 4 -20.52 -2.42 31.44
N TYR A 5 -21.70 -2.17 32.00
CA TYR A 5 -22.95 -2.18 31.24
C TYR A 5 -23.01 -1.05 30.20
N MET A 6 -22.54 0.15 30.58
CA MET A 6 -22.41 1.28 29.66
C MET A 6 -21.36 1.00 28.58
N SER A 7 -20.21 0.42 28.95
CA SER A 7 -19.16 0.01 28.02
C SER A 7 -19.66 -1.04 27.03
N GLN A 8 -20.39 -2.07 27.49
CA GLN A 8 -20.98 -3.10 26.64
C GLN A 8 -22.06 -2.53 25.71
N LYS A 9 -22.94 -1.64 26.19
CA LYS A 9 -23.91 -0.95 25.34
C LYS A 9 -23.24 -0.08 24.29
N TRP A 10 -22.16 0.60 24.65
CA TRP A 10 -21.40 1.42 23.70
C TRP A 10 -20.64 0.57 22.68
N LEU A 11 -20.11 -0.60 23.08
CA LEU A 11 -19.49 -1.58 22.19
C LEU A 11 -20.50 -2.17 21.18
N LEU A 12 -21.71 -2.50 21.63
CA LEU A 12 -22.80 -2.99 20.77
C LEU A 12 -23.27 -1.90 19.79
N PHE A 13 -23.37 -0.65 20.24
CA PHE A 13 -23.68 0.49 19.38
C PHE A 13 -22.55 0.77 18.37
N ARG A 14 -21.29 0.60 18.78
CA ARG A 14 -20.10 0.72 17.94
C ARG A 14 -20.06 -0.37 16.86
N ARG A 15 -20.39 -1.62 17.20
CA ARG A 15 -20.56 -2.75 16.25
C ARG A 15 -21.72 -2.55 15.27
N LEU A 16 -22.78 -1.83 15.68
CA LEU A 16 -23.87 -1.44 14.77
C LEU A 16 -23.46 -0.29 13.82
N SER A 17 -22.52 0.55 14.26
CA SER A 17 -21.90 1.65 13.51
C SER A 17 -20.67 1.23 12.67
N GLU A 18 -20.13 0.03 12.87
CA GLU A 18 -19.20 -0.66 11.97
C GLU A 18 -19.98 -1.12 10.74
N GLY A 19 -20.43 -0.11 9.98
CA GLY A 19 -21.45 -0.24 8.95
C GLY A 19 -21.00 -1.12 7.81
N LYS A 20 -21.90 -2.02 7.38
CA LYS A 20 -21.76 -2.72 6.11
C LYS A 20 -21.49 -1.69 5.00
N PRO A 21 -20.57 -1.99 4.06
CA PRO A 21 -20.28 -1.06 2.97
C PRO A 21 -21.55 -0.71 2.22
N THR A 22 -21.74 0.59 1.97
CA THR A 22 -22.92 1.08 1.24
C THR A 22 -22.55 1.23 -0.23
N THR A 23 -23.26 0.54 -1.12
CA THR A 23 -23.03 0.72 -2.56
C THR A 23 -23.54 2.10 -3.02
N LEU A 24 -22.63 2.95 -3.47
CA LEU A 24 -22.94 4.29 -4.01
C LEU A 24 -23.12 4.28 -5.53
N ILE A 25 -22.42 3.40 -6.23
CA ILE A 25 -22.53 3.21 -7.68
C ILE A 25 -22.68 1.72 -7.97
N ARG A 26 -23.69 1.34 -8.75
CA ARG A 26 -23.94 -0.04 -9.19
C ARG A 26 -24.10 -0.06 -10.71
N ASN A 27 -23.31 -0.88 -11.39
CA ASN A 27 -23.31 -0.97 -12.86
C ASN A 27 -23.13 0.40 -13.55
N GLY A 28 -22.32 1.29 -12.95
CA GLY A 28 -22.10 2.65 -13.44
C GLY A 28 -23.24 3.64 -13.22
N ILE A 29 -24.29 3.26 -12.48
CA ILE A 29 -25.41 4.13 -12.11
C ILE A 29 -25.26 4.54 -10.64
N ILE A 30 -25.35 5.85 -10.38
CA ILE A 30 -25.30 6.40 -9.02
C ILE A 30 -26.62 6.10 -8.29
N ASP A 31 -26.52 5.62 -7.06
CA ASP A 31 -27.65 5.46 -6.14
C ASP A 31 -27.84 6.74 -5.31
N ASP A 32 -28.80 7.58 -5.71
CA ASP A 32 -29.10 8.85 -5.06
C ASP A 32 -29.63 8.66 -3.62
N LYS A 33 -30.34 7.54 -3.37
CA LYS A 33 -30.86 7.20 -2.04
C LYS A 33 -29.72 6.81 -1.11
N ALA A 34 -28.76 6.05 -1.60
CA ALA A 34 -27.55 5.70 -0.86
C ALA A 34 -26.75 6.95 -0.47
N LEU A 35 -26.55 7.88 -1.41
CA LEU A 35 -25.87 9.16 -1.15
C LEU A 35 -26.58 9.99 -0.07
N LYS A 36 -27.92 10.10 -0.15
CA LYS A 36 -28.73 10.80 0.86
C LYS A 36 -28.60 10.13 2.24
N LYS A 37 -28.70 8.79 2.29
CA LYS A 37 -28.57 8.02 3.53
C LYS A 37 -27.19 8.17 4.16
N SER A 38 -26.13 8.24 3.34
CA SER A 38 -24.76 8.45 3.80
C SER A 38 -24.40 9.93 4.04
N ARG A 39 -25.35 10.86 3.85
CA ARG A 39 -25.13 12.32 3.94
C ARG A 39 -23.96 12.78 3.06
N MET A 40 -23.82 12.18 1.88
CA MET A 40 -22.74 12.45 0.93
C MET A 40 -23.28 13.22 -0.27
N THR A 41 -22.61 14.31 -0.64
CA THR A 41 -22.93 15.05 -1.87
C THR A 41 -22.24 14.44 -3.08
N LEU A 42 -22.74 14.75 -4.28
CA LEU A 42 -22.10 14.33 -5.52
C LEU A 42 -20.66 14.85 -5.63
N ASN A 43 -20.41 16.09 -5.20
CA ASN A 43 -19.07 16.68 -5.20
C ASN A 43 -18.10 15.93 -4.28
N GLN A 44 -18.59 15.48 -3.12
CA GLN A 44 -17.79 14.65 -2.20
C GLN A 44 -17.46 13.29 -2.83
N LEU A 45 -18.45 12.61 -3.43
CA LEU A 45 -18.21 11.35 -4.15
C LEU A 45 -17.17 11.53 -5.25
N GLN A 46 -17.31 12.57 -6.09
CA GLN A 46 -16.33 12.87 -7.14
C GLN A 46 -14.94 13.19 -6.59
N SER A 47 -14.84 13.86 -5.44
CA SER A 47 -13.56 14.10 -4.79
C SER A 47 -12.90 12.81 -4.32
N LEU A 48 -13.67 11.90 -3.70
CA LEU A 48 -13.19 10.59 -3.26
C LEU A 48 -12.77 9.72 -4.45
N LEU A 49 -13.50 9.79 -5.57
CA LEU A 49 -13.13 9.11 -6.82
C LEU A 49 -11.78 9.61 -7.35
N ARG A 50 -11.55 10.93 -7.36
CA ARG A 50 -10.25 11.51 -7.78
C ARG A 50 -9.10 11.10 -6.87
N GLN A 51 -9.34 11.03 -5.56
CA GLN A 51 -8.34 10.52 -4.60
C GLN A 51 -7.98 9.04 -4.86
N ASN A 52 -8.87 8.27 -5.51
CA ASN A 52 -8.65 6.89 -5.95
C ASN A 52 -8.31 6.79 -7.45
N GLU A 53 -7.59 7.78 -7.98
CA GLU A 53 -7.12 7.81 -9.38
C GLU A 53 -8.25 7.62 -10.42
N THR A 54 -9.49 8.00 -10.08
CA THR A 54 -10.68 7.83 -10.94
C THR A 54 -11.32 9.19 -11.22
N PHE A 55 -11.08 9.73 -12.41
CA PHE A 55 -11.46 11.12 -12.74
C PHE A 55 -12.86 11.21 -13.36
N SER A 56 -13.37 10.12 -13.92
CA SER A 56 -14.69 10.08 -14.55
C SER A 56 -15.61 9.02 -13.95
N LEU A 57 -16.87 9.38 -13.68
CA LEU A 57 -17.93 8.43 -13.33
C LEU A 57 -18.15 7.38 -14.44
N ARG A 58 -17.78 7.69 -15.69
CA ARG A 58 -17.86 6.74 -16.81
C ARG A 58 -16.94 5.54 -16.62
N GLU A 59 -15.86 5.71 -15.84
CA GLU A 59 -14.89 4.66 -15.52
C GLU A 59 -15.43 3.65 -14.51
N VAL A 60 -16.37 4.06 -13.66
CA VAL A 60 -16.79 3.28 -12.50
C VAL A 60 -17.83 2.23 -12.89
N ALA A 61 -17.59 0.97 -12.54
CA ALA A 61 -18.59 -0.09 -12.56
C ALA A 61 -19.30 -0.18 -11.20
N PHE A 62 -18.53 -0.23 -10.11
CA PHE A 62 -19.05 -0.24 -8.75
C PHE A 62 -18.26 0.70 -7.84
N CYS A 63 -18.95 1.34 -6.90
CA CYS A 63 -18.34 2.14 -5.84
C CYS A 63 -19.01 1.80 -4.52
N TYR A 64 -18.21 1.48 -3.52
CA TYR A 64 -18.67 1.23 -2.16
C TYR A 64 -18.15 2.33 -1.23
N LEU A 65 -18.98 2.74 -0.27
CA LEU A 65 -18.60 3.56 0.85
C LEU A 65 -18.32 2.65 2.04
N GLU A 66 -17.07 2.66 2.50
CA GLU A 66 -16.59 1.86 3.61
C GLU A 66 -16.92 2.53 4.96
N ALA A 67 -16.86 1.76 6.06
CA ALA A 67 -17.18 2.24 7.41
C ALA A 67 -16.27 3.40 7.87
N ASN A 68 -15.03 3.44 7.39
CA ASN A 68 -14.05 4.51 7.64
C ASN A 68 -14.27 5.76 6.76
N ARG A 69 -15.36 5.81 5.97
CA ARG A 69 -15.69 6.87 5.01
C ARG A 69 -14.77 6.96 3.77
N THR A 70 -13.89 5.99 3.56
CA THR A 70 -13.19 5.85 2.27
C THR A 70 -14.10 5.16 1.25
N ILE A 71 -13.69 5.16 -0.01
CA ILE A 71 -14.39 4.43 -1.06
C ILE A 71 -13.53 3.30 -1.62
N SER A 72 -14.19 2.23 -2.04
CA SER A 72 -13.61 1.16 -2.84
C SER A 72 -14.20 1.26 -4.25
N VAL A 73 -13.36 1.33 -5.28
CA VAL A 73 -13.77 1.57 -6.67
C VAL A 73 -13.40 0.37 -7.54
N LEU A 74 -14.39 -0.23 -8.17
CA LEU A 74 -14.18 -1.17 -9.27
C LEU A 74 -14.43 -0.46 -10.58
N LYS A 75 -13.38 -0.29 -11.39
CA LYS A 75 -13.49 0.28 -12.74
C LYS A 75 -14.07 -0.73 -13.73
N LYS A 76 -14.70 -0.25 -14.81
CA LYS A 76 -15.11 -1.09 -15.94
C LYS A 76 -13.86 -1.66 -16.63
N ALA A 77 -13.97 -2.85 -17.22
CA ALA A 77 -12.85 -3.58 -17.82
C ALA A 77 -11.91 -2.71 -18.68
N LYS A 78 -12.47 -1.88 -19.58
CA LYS A 78 -11.69 -0.98 -20.46
C LYS A 78 -10.86 0.11 -19.74
N TYR A 79 -11.06 0.31 -18.44
CA TYR A 79 -10.35 1.28 -17.61
C TYR A 79 -9.59 0.62 -16.45
N GLN A 80 -9.57 -0.71 -16.37
CA GLN A 80 -8.78 -1.42 -15.36
C GLN A 80 -7.30 -1.42 -15.75
N LYS A 81 -6.42 -1.47 -14.73
CA LYS A 81 -4.99 -1.67 -14.95
C LYS A 81 -4.79 -3.11 -15.45
N THR A 82 -3.96 -3.29 -16.48
CA THR A 82 -3.59 -4.62 -16.98
C THR A 82 -2.58 -5.28 -16.06
N THR A 83 -2.68 -6.59 -15.86
CA THR A 83 -1.69 -7.38 -15.12
C THR A 83 -0.74 -8.10 -16.08
N ARG A 84 0.30 -8.75 -15.53
CA ARG A 84 1.26 -9.53 -16.34
C ARG A 84 0.58 -10.75 -16.98
N GLU A 85 -0.41 -11.30 -16.29
CA GLU A 85 -1.22 -12.44 -16.74
C GLU A 85 -2.04 -12.10 -17.99
N ASP A 86 -2.53 -10.87 -18.14
CA ASP A 86 -3.24 -10.42 -19.34
C ASP A 86 -2.38 -10.54 -20.61
N PHE A 87 -1.05 -10.46 -20.46
CA PHE A 87 -0.06 -10.61 -21.52
C PHE A 87 0.61 -11.99 -21.56
N GLN A 88 0.17 -12.94 -20.72
CA GLN A 88 0.76 -14.28 -20.59
C GLN A 88 2.27 -14.24 -20.30
N LEU A 89 2.73 -13.20 -19.59
CA LEU A 89 4.13 -13.08 -19.21
C LEU A 89 4.44 -14.04 -18.06
N PRO A 90 5.64 -14.66 -18.03
CA PRO A 90 6.01 -15.54 -16.94
C PRO A 90 6.08 -14.78 -15.61
N SER A 91 5.67 -15.49 -14.55
CA SER A 91 5.82 -15.03 -13.17
C SER A 91 7.31 -14.95 -12.83
N HIS A 92 7.75 -13.83 -12.28
CA HIS A 92 9.09 -13.70 -11.72
C HIS A 92 8.97 -13.77 -10.20
N PRO A 93 9.92 -14.40 -9.51
CA PRO A 93 9.96 -14.35 -8.05
C PRO A 93 10.01 -12.88 -7.61
N VAL A 94 9.19 -12.54 -6.62
CA VAL A 94 9.17 -11.20 -6.02
C VAL A 94 10.16 -11.24 -4.86
N HIS A 95 11.16 -10.39 -4.92
CA HIS A 95 12.14 -10.24 -3.86
C HIS A 95 11.89 -8.95 -3.10
N VAL A 96 12.00 -9.02 -1.77
CA VAL A 96 11.90 -7.84 -0.91
C VAL A 96 13.31 -7.31 -0.72
N PRO A 97 13.52 -6.00 -0.90
CA PRO A 97 14.81 -5.42 -0.58
C PRO A 97 15.14 -5.55 0.91
N ILE A 98 16.41 -5.83 1.20
CA ILE A 98 16.92 -5.98 2.57
C ILE A 98 17.98 -4.91 2.82
N THR A 99 17.74 -4.05 3.81
CA THR A 99 18.72 -3.06 4.26
C THR A 99 19.85 -3.78 5.01
N ILE A 100 21.09 -3.53 4.60
CA ILE A 100 22.29 -4.14 5.21
C ILE A 100 23.21 -3.11 5.87
N ILE A 101 23.12 -1.84 5.50
CA ILE A 101 23.76 -0.74 6.22
C ILE A 101 22.74 0.36 6.45
N ARG A 102 22.69 0.90 7.67
CA ARG A 102 21.87 2.05 8.02
C ARG A 102 22.68 2.97 8.92
N ASP A 103 22.76 4.24 8.54
CA ASP A 103 23.44 5.29 9.31
C ASP A 103 24.89 4.92 9.72
N GLY A 104 25.65 4.35 8.80
CA GLY A 104 27.02 3.89 9.06
C GLY A 104 27.14 2.61 9.88
N GLU A 105 26.02 2.00 10.28
CA GLU A 105 25.99 0.76 11.06
C GLU A 105 25.69 -0.45 10.16
N LEU A 106 26.54 -1.47 10.28
CA LEU A 106 26.34 -2.76 9.61
C LEU A 106 25.28 -3.58 10.34
N LEU A 107 24.20 -3.88 9.62
CA LEU A 107 23.14 -4.78 10.01
C LEU A 107 23.57 -6.24 9.72
N ILE A 108 24.36 -6.80 10.65
CA ILE A 108 25.07 -8.08 10.44
C ILE A 108 24.14 -9.29 10.34
N ASP A 109 23.01 -9.26 11.04
CA ASP A 109 22.08 -10.39 11.05
C ASP A 109 21.33 -10.46 9.72
N GLU A 110 20.93 -9.32 9.17
CA GLU A 110 20.35 -9.16 7.84
C GLU A 110 21.32 -9.63 6.74
N LEU A 111 22.60 -9.27 6.87
CA LEU A 111 23.64 -9.75 5.94
C LEU A 111 23.79 -11.28 5.98
N ARG A 112 23.70 -11.89 7.18
CA ARG A 112 23.76 -13.35 7.35
C ARG A 112 22.51 -14.04 6.84
N GLU A 113 21.32 -13.45 7.02
CA GLU A 113 20.07 -13.97 6.47
C GLU A 113 20.10 -14.02 4.94
N LEU A 114 20.79 -13.07 4.31
CA LEU A 114 21.10 -13.08 2.87
C LEU A 114 22.14 -14.13 2.46
N GLY A 115 22.72 -14.87 3.40
CA GLY A 115 23.82 -15.80 3.16
C GLY A 115 25.11 -15.10 2.68
N LYS A 116 25.26 -13.81 2.98
CA LYS A 116 26.44 -13.01 2.65
C LYS A 116 27.29 -12.79 3.89
N ASP A 117 28.54 -12.43 3.69
CA ASP A 117 29.46 -12.10 4.76
C ASP A 117 30.03 -10.69 4.59
N VAL A 118 30.76 -10.25 5.62
CA VAL A 118 31.39 -8.93 5.66
C VAL A 118 32.42 -8.76 4.54
N GLN A 119 33.05 -9.85 4.09
CA GLN A 119 34.00 -9.80 2.99
C GLN A 119 33.28 -9.43 1.69
N TRP A 120 32.19 -10.12 1.37
CA TRP A 120 31.34 -9.82 0.23
C TRP A 120 30.85 -8.37 0.27
N LEU A 121 30.40 -7.89 1.45
CA LEU A 121 29.95 -6.51 1.60
C LEU A 121 31.07 -5.51 1.26
N ASN A 122 32.28 -5.73 1.78
CA ASN A 122 33.41 -4.85 1.52
C ASN A 122 33.80 -4.84 0.03
N GLU A 123 33.70 -5.98 -0.66
CA GLU A 123 33.92 -6.07 -2.11
C GLU A 123 32.87 -5.25 -2.88
N GLN A 124 31.59 -5.35 -2.49
CA GLN A 124 30.52 -4.57 -3.11
C GLN A 124 30.67 -3.06 -2.85
N LEU A 125 30.99 -2.66 -1.63
CA LEU A 125 31.20 -1.24 -1.29
C LEU A 125 32.37 -0.64 -2.09
N ARG A 126 33.47 -1.39 -2.22
CA ARG A 126 34.61 -0.96 -3.05
C ARG A 126 34.25 -0.81 -4.51
N ALA A 127 33.42 -1.70 -5.06
CA ALA A 127 32.91 -1.57 -6.43
C ALA A 127 32.07 -0.29 -6.61
N HIS A 128 31.46 0.22 -5.54
CA HIS A 128 30.74 1.50 -5.49
C HIS A 128 31.63 2.69 -5.11
N GLY A 129 32.95 2.52 -5.02
CA GLY A 129 33.89 3.58 -4.64
C GLY A 129 33.90 3.93 -3.15
N VAL A 130 33.29 3.10 -2.31
CA VAL A 130 33.19 3.32 -0.86
C VAL A 130 34.21 2.46 -0.12
N SER A 131 34.96 3.08 0.80
CA SER A 131 36.05 2.40 1.53
C SER A 131 35.61 1.81 2.87
N SER A 132 34.62 2.41 3.52
CA SER A 132 34.10 1.99 4.82
C SER A 132 32.57 2.04 4.82
N TYR A 133 31.93 1.04 5.43
CA TYR A 133 30.48 1.08 5.63
C TYR A 133 30.05 2.23 6.56
N GLN A 134 30.96 2.80 7.35
CA GLN A 134 30.68 3.96 8.21
C GLN A 134 30.38 5.24 7.40
N ASP A 135 30.84 5.31 6.15
CA ASP A 135 30.57 6.44 5.26
C ASP A 135 29.22 6.30 4.52
N VAL A 136 28.53 5.17 4.73
CA VAL A 136 27.29 4.82 4.04
C VAL A 136 26.09 5.22 4.89
N PHE A 137 25.25 6.09 4.33
CA PHE A 137 23.97 6.46 4.93
C PHE A 137 22.96 5.30 4.85
N ILE A 138 22.86 4.67 3.69
CA ILE A 138 22.03 3.47 3.50
C ILE A 138 22.63 2.55 2.43
N ALA A 139 22.60 1.25 2.69
CA ALA A 139 22.79 0.24 1.66
C ALA A 139 21.70 -0.83 1.73
N GLU A 140 21.19 -1.20 0.57
CA GLU A 140 20.07 -2.12 0.39
C GLU A 140 20.42 -3.15 -0.68
N TRP A 141 20.19 -4.43 -0.39
CA TRP A 141 20.34 -5.52 -1.35
C TRP A 141 18.97 -5.94 -1.88
N LEU A 142 18.85 -6.00 -3.20
CA LEU A 142 17.69 -6.57 -3.88
C LEU A 142 18.15 -7.66 -4.85
N GLU A 143 17.64 -8.88 -4.67
CA GLU A 143 17.94 -9.99 -5.56
C GLU A 143 17.49 -9.66 -6.99
N GLY A 144 18.43 -9.76 -7.94
CA GLY A 144 18.22 -9.38 -9.35
C GLY A 144 18.72 -7.98 -9.70
N ASP A 145 18.65 -7.02 -8.77
CA ASP A 145 19.03 -5.62 -9.02
C ASP A 145 20.40 -5.28 -8.41
N GLY A 146 20.80 -5.99 -7.35
CA GLY A 146 22.11 -5.86 -6.73
C GLY A 146 22.11 -4.95 -5.49
N LEU A 147 23.29 -4.38 -5.19
CA LEU A 147 23.48 -3.49 -4.06
C LEU A 147 23.21 -2.05 -4.46
N PHE A 148 22.27 -1.40 -3.78
CA PHE A 148 22.12 0.06 -3.79
C PHE A 148 22.92 0.65 -2.64
N VAL A 149 23.67 1.73 -2.88
CA VAL A 149 24.49 2.41 -1.87
C VAL A 149 24.32 3.92 -1.99
N GLN A 150 24.05 4.57 -0.85
CA GLN A 150 24.08 6.02 -0.71
C GLN A 150 24.99 6.39 0.45
N THR A 151 25.98 7.26 0.20
CA THR A 151 26.88 7.80 1.23
C THR A 151 26.30 9.07 1.85
N TYR A 152 26.87 9.49 2.97
CA TYR A 152 26.63 10.84 3.49
C TYR A 152 27.03 11.91 2.46
N SER A 153 26.32 13.05 2.48
CA SER A 153 26.63 14.25 1.67
C SER A 153 27.71 15.10 2.30
#